data_AF-A0A523JQN1-F1
#
_entry.id   AF-A0A523JQN1-F1
#
_cell.length_a   1.000
_cell.length_b   1.000
_cell.length_c   1.000
_cell.angle_alpha   90.00
_cell.angle_beta   90.00
_cell.angle_gamma   90.00
#
_symmetry.space_group_name_H-M   'P 1'
#
loop_
_entity.id
_entity.type
_entity.pdbx_description
1 polymer ?
#
loop_
_entity_poly.entity_id
_entity_poly.type
_entity_poly.pdbx_seq_one_letter_code
_entity_poly.pdbx_strand_id
1 'polypeptide(L)'
;MLSALQKHLCDIYQVEPGHDVRDFLVTDPSLAKTLAGESLIPNTDESVLLAQDDDGMALSVYLDSQMLDRLDRDNPLQALKISRLNDLWTVLEGISHFNYLVW
;
A
#
# COMPACT_ATOMS: atom_id res chain seq x y z
N MET A 1 -2.31 2.48 -11.92
CA MET A 1 -1.18 1.55 -11.72
C MET A 1 -1.45 0.57 -10.57
N LEU A 2 -1.82 1.04 -9.37
CA LEU A 2 -1.99 0.20 -8.16
C LEU A 2 -2.89 -1.04 -8.34
N SER A 3 -4.06 -0.90 -8.97
CA SER A 3 -4.96 -2.04 -9.22
C SER A 3 -4.33 -3.15 -10.07
N ALA A 4 -3.46 -2.79 -11.02
CA ALA A 4 -2.74 -3.77 -11.83
C ALA A 4 -1.63 -4.47 -11.03
N LEU A 5 -0.92 -3.74 -10.16
CA LEU A 5 0.06 -4.33 -9.25
C LEU A 5 -0.62 -5.28 -8.25
N GLN A 6 -1.74 -4.87 -7.65
CA GLN A 6 -2.54 -5.71 -6.77
C GLN A 6 -3.01 -6.97 -7.47
N LYS A 7 -3.54 -6.84 -8.69
CA LYS A 7 -3.93 -7.99 -9.51
C LYS A 7 -2.77 -8.95 -9.74
N HIS A 8 -1.60 -8.45 -10.14
CA HIS A 8 -0.43 -9.31 -10.35
C HIS A 8 -0.01 -10.05 -9.07
N LEU A 9 -0.06 -9.39 -7.91
CA LEU A 9 0.21 -10.04 -6.62
C LEU A 9 -0.83 -11.12 -6.30
N CYS A 10 -2.12 -10.84 -6.47
CA CYS A 10 -3.18 -11.83 -6.28
C CYS A 10 -3.02 -13.04 -7.22
N ASP A 11 -2.67 -12.79 -8.49
CA ASP A 11 -2.40 -13.85 -9.47
C ASP A 11 -1.18 -14.70 -9.03
N ILE A 12 -0.13 -14.10 -8.44
CA ILE A 12 1.02 -14.84 -7.88
C ILE A 12 0.61 -15.67 -6.66
N TYR A 13 -0.20 -15.09 -5.76
CA TYR A 13 -0.67 -15.75 -4.55
C TYR A 13 -1.76 -16.80 -4.83
N GLN A 14 -2.33 -16.82 -6.05
CA GLN A 14 -3.45 -17.68 -6.42
C GLN A 14 -4.70 -17.44 -5.54
N VAL A 15 -5.00 -16.16 -5.33
CA VAL A 15 -6.14 -15.70 -4.52
C VAL A 15 -7.02 -14.74 -5.32
N GLU A 16 -8.33 -14.73 -5.02
CA GLU A 16 -9.23 -13.72 -5.58
C GLU A 16 -9.02 -12.38 -4.84
N PRO A 17 -9.02 -11.24 -5.54
CA PRO A 17 -8.93 -9.94 -4.90
C PRO A 17 -10.23 -9.66 -4.12
N GLY A 18 -10.16 -9.66 -2.78
CA GLY A 18 -11.32 -9.39 -1.92
C GLY A 18 -11.79 -7.92 -1.98
N HIS A 19 -10.86 -6.99 -1.80
CA HIS A 19 -11.11 -5.55 -1.81
C HIS A 19 -10.07 -4.80 -2.66
N ASP A 20 -10.42 -3.66 -3.24
CA ASP A 20 -9.46 -2.80 -3.95
C ASP A 20 -8.69 -1.94 -2.96
N VAL A 21 -7.35 -2.02 -2.99
CA VAL A 21 -6.49 -1.26 -2.05
C VAL A 21 -6.73 0.25 -2.12
N ARG A 22 -7.21 0.77 -3.25
CA ARG A 22 -7.46 2.21 -3.45
C ARG A 22 -8.59 2.73 -2.58
N ASP A 23 -9.51 1.88 -2.16
CA ASP A 23 -10.62 2.26 -1.27
C ASP A 23 -10.14 2.45 0.19
N PHE A 24 -8.91 2.04 0.50
CA PHE A 24 -8.30 2.08 1.84
C PHE A 24 -7.06 2.99 1.90
N LEU A 25 -6.80 3.75 0.84
CA LEU A 25 -5.56 4.47 0.66
C LEU A 25 -5.51 5.77 1.48
N VAL A 26 -4.41 5.95 2.22
CA VAL A 26 -4.02 7.22 2.85
C VAL A 26 -2.71 7.67 2.21
N THR A 27 -2.63 8.92 1.76
CA THR A 27 -1.40 9.44 1.12
C THR A 27 -0.80 10.64 1.83
N ASP A 28 -1.53 11.23 2.79
CA ASP A 28 -1.02 12.31 3.64
C ASP A 28 -0.30 11.71 4.85
N PRO A 29 1.02 11.93 5.02
CA PRO A 29 1.77 11.47 6.18
C PRO A 29 1.21 11.99 7.50
N SER A 30 0.60 13.19 7.50
CA SER A 30 0.01 13.76 8.71
C SER A 30 -1.22 12.97 9.14
N LEU A 31 -2.07 12.57 8.19
CA LEU A 31 -3.24 11.74 8.47
C LEU A 31 -2.83 10.34 8.92
N ALA A 32 -1.84 9.73 8.25
CA ALA A 32 -1.30 8.43 8.65
C ALA A 32 -0.77 8.46 10.09
N LYS A 33 -0.06 9.53 10.46
CA LYS A 33 0.40 9.75 11.84
C LYS A 33 -0.75 9.92 12.83
N THR A 34 -1.81 10.63 12.47
CA THR A 34 -3.00 10.76 13.32
C THR A 34 -3.67 9.41 13.56
N LEU A 35 -3.77 8.56 12.53
CA LEU A 35 -4.39 7.23 12.62
C LEU A 35 -3.53 6.24 13.43
N ALA A 36 -2.22 6.24 13.19
CA ALA A 36 -1.29 5.30 13.82
C ALA A 36 -0.84 5.72 15.23
N GLY A 37 -0.98 7.00 15.58
CA GLY A 37 -0.50 7.53 16.85
C GLY A 37 1.01 7.36 17.04
N GLU A 38 1.42 6.84 18.20
CA GLU A 38 2.82 6.58 18.54
C GLU A 38 3.39 5.32 17.85
N SER A 39 2.54 4.51 17.23
CA SER A 39 2.96 3.27 16.57
C SER A 39 3.50 3.47 15.16
N LEU A 40 3.37 4.67 14.57
CA LEU A 40 3.92 4.92 13.25
C LEU A 40 5.45 4.92 13.27
N ILE A 41 6.05 4.14 12.39
CA ILE A 41 7.50 4.17 12.17
C ILE A 41 7.87 5.54 11.55
N PRO A 42 8.79 6.30 12.16
CA PRO A 42 9.19 7.59 11.61
C PRO A 42 9.84 7.47 10.22
N ASN A 43 9.53 8.41 9.33
CA ASN A 43 10.07 8.47 7.95
C ASN A 43 9.80 7.21 7.11
N THR A 44 8.73 6.48 7.39
CA THR A 44 8.28 5.41 6.49
C THR A 44 7.53 5.99 5.30
N ASP A 45 7.68 5.36 4.14
CA ASP A 45 6.93 5.66 2.91
C ASP A 45 5.72 4.73 2.73
N GLU A 46 5.61 3.70 3.57
CA GLU A 46 4.51 2.74 3.58
C GLU A 46 4.16 2.32 5.02
N SER A 47 2.87 2.11 5.28
CA SER A 47 2.43 1.40 6.48
C SER A 47 1.00 0.88 6.31
N VAL A 48 0.75 -0.37 6.68
CA VAL A 48 -0.61 -0.87 6.89
C VAL A 48 -1.05 -0.56 8.31
N LEU A 49 -2.12 0.22 8.45
CA LEU A 49 -2.69 0.68 9.70
C LEU A 49 -3.92 -0.16 10.04
N LEU A 50 -3.93 -0.71 11.25
CA LEU A 50 -4.98 -1.60 11.74
C LEU A 50 -5.48 -1.10 13.09
N ALA A 51 -6.79 -1.02 13.25
CA ALA A 51 -7.44 -0.88 14.54
C ALA A 51 -8.56 -1.93 14.65
N GLN A 52 -8.66 -2.59 15.80
CA GLN A 52 -9.69 -3.60 16.04
C GLN A 52 -10.36 -3.34 17.39
N ASP A 53 -11.68 -3.38 17.41
CA ASP A 53 -12.52 -3.29 18.60
C ASP A 53 -13.70 -4.28 18.51
N ASP A 54 -14.68 -4.13 19.41
CA ASP A 54 -15.86 -5.00 19.47
C ASP A 54 -16.77 -4.88 18.24
N ASP A 55 -16.70 -3.76 17.51
CA ASP A 55 -17.52 -3.48 16.33
C ASP A 55 -16.85 -3.96 15.02
N GLY A 56 -15.56 -4.30 15.08
CA GLY A 56 -14.85 -4.97 13.99
C GLY A 56 -13.42 -4.46 13.79
N MET A 57 -13.01 -4.42 12.53
CA MET A 57 -11.64 -4.09 12.13
C MET A 57 -11.66 -2.92 11.14
N ALA A 58 -10.97 -1.84 11.49
CA ALA A 58 -10.67 -0.74 10.60
C ALA A 58 -9.27 -0.94 10.00
N LEU A 59 -9.17 -0.73 8.68
CA LEU A 59 -7.96 -0.93 7.90
C LEU A 59 -7.67 0.32 7.06
N SER A 60 -6.41 0.68 6.93
CA SER A 60 -5.94 1.69 5.97
C SER A 60 -4.53 1.35 5.50
N VAL A 61 -4.19 1.74 4.29
CA VAL A 61 -2.83 1.58 3.73
C VAL A 61 -2.27 2.96 3.47
N TYR A 62 -1.27 3.35 4.24
CA TYR A 62 -0.50 4.54 3.98
C TYR A 62 0.54 4.27 2.90
N LEU A 63 0.54 5.07 1.84
CA LEU A 63 1.59 5.12 0.82
C LEU A 63 1.92 6.58 0.53
N ASP A 64 3.20 6.96 0.67
CA ASP A 64 3.62 8.34 0.47
C ASP A 64 3.25 8.86 -0.94
N SER A 65 2.61 10.02 -0.98
CA SER A 65 2.16 10.66 -2.23
C SER A 65 3.30 10.91 -3.22
N GLN A 66 4.48 11.30 -2.76
CA GLN A 66 5.61 11.59 -3.65
C GLN A 66 6.19 10.30 -4.24
N MET A 67 6.19 9.20 -3.48
CA MET A 67 6.54 7.88 -4.00
C MET A 67 5.57 7.45 -5.09
N LEU A 68 4.26 7.58 -4.87
CA LEU A 68 3.24 7.26 -5.87
C LEU A 68 3.40 8.10 -7.14
N ASP A 69 3.66 9.41 -7.01
CA ASP A 69 3.90 10.31 -8.14
C ASP A 69 5.16 9.93 -8.95
N ARG A 70 6.20 9.40 -8.30
CA ARG A 70 7.39 8.89 -9.00
C ARG A 70 7.07 7.63 -9.78
N LEU A 71 6.29 6.71 -9.19
CA LEU A 71 5.88 5.47 -9.84
C LEU A 71 4.92 5.70 -11.00
N ASP A 72 3.97 6.61 -10.89
CA ASP A 72 3.05 6.90 -12.00
C ASP A 72 3.79 7.55 -13.19
N ARG A 73 4.81 8.38 -12.94
CA ARG A 73 5.67 8.95 -13.99
C ARG A 73 6.59 7.92 -14.62
N ASP A 74 7.18 7.04 -13.81
CA ASP A 74 8.10 5.98 -14.24
C ASP A 74 7.48 4.59 -14.05
N ASN A 75 6.34 4.34 -14.70
CA ASN A 75 5.51 3.16 -14.44
C ASN A 75 6.28 1.83 -14.61
N PRO A 76 6.46 1.05 -13.53
CA PRO A 76 7.24 -0.19 -13.55
C PRO A 76 6.60 -1.30 -14.38
N LEU A 77 5.28 -1.22 -14.64
CA LEU A 77 4.57 -2.16 -15.52
C LEU A 77 4.85 -1.91 -17.01
N GLN A 78 5.34 -0.72 -17.37
CA GLN A 78 5.76 -0.41 -18.73
C GLN A 78 7.25 -0.67 -18.94
N ALA A 79 8.08 -0.18 -18.02
CA ALA A 79 9.52 -0.43 -18.02
C ALA A 79 10.09 -0.29 -16.60
N LEU A 80 10.60 -1.39 -16.05
CA LEU A 80 11.26 -1.37 -14.75
C LEU A 80 12.64 -0.71 -14.85
N LYS A 81 12.83 0.38 -14.10
CA LYS A 81 14.11 1.08 -13.98
C LYS A 81 14.76 0.74 -12.65
N ILE A 82 16.07 0.44 -12.65
CA ILE A 82 16.82 0.15 -11.42
C ILE A 82 16.70 1.30 -10.40
N SER A 83 16.69 2.54 -10.86
CA SER A 83 16.52 3.73 -10.01
C SER A 83 15.14 3.86 -9.35
N ARG A 84 14.17 3.00 -9.70
CA ARG A 84 12.81 2.96 -9.15
C ARG A 84 12.50 1.65 -8.44
N LEU A 85 13.48 0.78 -8.26
CA LEU A 85 13.25 -0.53 -7.65
C LEU A 85 12.78 -0.40 -6.20
N ASN A 86 13.33 0.55 -5.44
CA ASN A 86 12.90 0.81 -4.07
C ASN A 86 11.43 1.23 -4.00
N ASP A 87 11.03 2.24 -4.79
CA ASP A 87 9.64 2.71 -4.84
C ASP A 87 8.68 1.54 -5.19
N LEU A 88 9.07 0.68 -6.14
CA LEU A 88 8.27 -0.50 -6.51
C LEU A 88 8.17 -1.50 -5.35
N TRP A 89 9.27 -1.83 -4.67
CA TRP A 89 9.25 -2.79 -3.58
C TRP A 89 8.41 -2.28 -2.40
N THR A 90 8.53 -1.00 -2.06
CA THR A 90 7.76 -0.38 -0.99
C THR A 90 6.26 -0.42 -1.28
N VAL A 91 5.82 -0.09 -2.51
CA VAL A 91 4.39 -0.18 -2.84
C VAL A 91 3.88 -1.64 -2.85
N LEU A 92 4.71 -2.59 -3.31
CA LEU A 92 4.33 -4.00 -3.32
C LEU A 92 4.23 -4.57 -1.89
N GLU A 93 5.09 -4.14 -0.96
CA GLU A 93 5.02 -4.52 0.45
C GLU A 93 3.67 -4.14 1.07
N GLY A 94 3.25 -2.88 0.92
CA GLY A 94 1.96 -2.42 1.43
C GLY A 94 0.76 -3.13 0.80
N ILE A 95 0.76 -3.32 -0.52
CA ILE A 95 -0.30 -4.07 -1.22
C ILE A 95 -0.31 -5.54 -0.80
N SER A 96 0.86 -6.15 -0.61
CA SER A 96 0.99 -7.54 -0.14
C SER A 96 0.39 -7.71 1.25
N HIS A 97 0.76 -6.85 2.21
CA HIS A 97 0.21 -6.85 3.56
C HIS A 97 -1.30 -6.62 3.56
N PHE A 98 -1.79 -5.67 2.75
CA PHE A 98 -3.22 -5.44 2.58
C PHE A 98 -3.94 -6.69 2.08
N ASN A 99 -3.49 -7.27 0.97
CA ASN A 99 -4.08 -8.48 0.39
C ASN A 99 -4.12 -9.64 1.38
N TYR A 100 -3.07 -9.81 2.19
CA TYR A 100 -3.03 -10.85 3.21
C TYR A 100 -4.11 -10.70 4.28
N LEU A 101 -4.48 -9.47 4.64
CA LEU A 101 -5.47 -9.18 5.68
C LEU A 101 -6.92 -9.23 5.19
N VAL A 102 -7.15 -9.00 3.89
CA VAL A 102 -8.50 -8.87 3.30
C VAL A 102 -8.92 -10.04 2.40
N TRP A 103 -8.06 -11.05 2.27
CA TRP A 103 -8.34 -12.27 1.52
C TRP A 103 -9.21 -13.26 2.33
#